data_AF-A0A5C9BFE0-F1
#
_entry.id   AF-A0A5C9BFE0-F1
#
_cell.length_a   1.000
_cell.length_b   1.000
_cell.length_c   1.000
_cell.angle_alpha   90.00
_cell.angle_beta   90.00
_cell.angle_gamma   90.00
#
_symmetry.space_group_name_H-M   'P 1'
#
loop_
_entity.id
_entity.type
_entity.pdbx_description
1 polymer ?
#
loop_
_entity_poly.entity_id
_entity_poly.type
_entity_poly.pdbx_seq_one_letter_code
_entity_poly.pdbx_strand_id
1 'polypeptide(L)'
;MPALTSRLREKTGDPEAERTQTAVQVRTNKIGLQTTDVVGGLTTAEAAREIGSFAIVNQMIDKGELPTRRIGRLHVIPYLAWQEWKSKRVFPTAGYVQLSTIREQLAIKSDKLSEYARMGLIPTATRCNPYGTKGPSTQFGTWWISKETADKLLADRRAGRQMPWHGKYTDNLRTTYKLWEKRKHPAACKTCAEIWGEQGVPQNFEEYSARYPVLAHGAKRHLTRPWSPGITLAEVATQAGKTLEEVQQAIENGVLAATVEDGVQYVSRTDATRWVARRCPNGESARSWISLQTACDSYYFTQRELRGFIDAGKLKTKVGTSGAAKGVEYVPRQQCAQLREQIGFTEEQAARRLGITVERFRHLVEGVDWRKAEKIPLVTVQAVRKRLESRQGYTIEEAAVALGRTEGWVKEQIERGATRVSRAKWDRRRIYITEPMLQRLREVSEQPIEVEKLGPEWLTLSEAALEAAVSLATLNNWGVKDELAYREHKGVRHYHREAVRARARKYWENPRLHRAIPPAWLQDETRQA
;
A
#
# COMPACT_ATOMS: atom_id res chain seq x y z
N MET A 1 19.94 59.86 -34.51
CA MET A 1 20.86 60.55 -35.44
C MET A 1 20.37 61.95 -35.83
N PRO A 2 19.10 62.17 -36.24
CA PRO A 2 18.63 63.48 -36.69
C PRO A 2 18.83 64.59 -35.64
N ALA A 3 18.38 64.36 -34.41
CA ALA A 3 18.50 65.34 -33.32
C ALA A 3 19.95 65.68 -32.92
N LEU A 4 20.90 64.75 -33.11
CA LEU A 4 22.31 64.98 -32.79
C LEU A 4 23.05 65.69 -33.93
N THR A 5 22.65 65.43 -35.17
CA THR A 5 23.10 66.16 -36.36
C THR A 5 22.59 67.61 -36.31
N SER A 6 21.32 67.83 -35.99
CA SER A 6 20.75 69.19 -35.80
C SER A 6 21.50 69.98 -34.72
N ARG A 7 21.78 69.37 -33.57
CA ARG A 7 22.54 70.01 -32.48
C ARG A 7 24.01 70.28 -32.84
N LEU A 8 24.61 69.45 -33.70
CA LEU A 8 25.97 69.66 -34.20
C LEU A 8 26.00 70.91 -35.09
N ARG A 9 25.09 70.99 -36.07
CA ARG A 9 24.94 72.13 -36.98
C ARG A 9 24.69 73.44 -36.23
N GLU A 10 23.83 73.40 -35.23
CA GLU A 10 23.54 74.53 -34.35
C GLU A 10 24.80 75.01 -33.60
N LYS A 11 25.64 74.10 -33.11
CA LYS A 11 26.86 74.45 -32.36
C LYS A 11 28.04 74.85 -33.24
N THR A 12 28.13 74.31 -34.46
CA THR A 12 29.25 74.60 -35.38
C THR A 12 28.94 75.73 -36.35
N GLY A 13 27.67 76.13 -36.49
CA GLY A 13 27.22 77.13 -37.46
C GLY A 13 27.28 76.64 -38.92
N ASP A 14 27.61 75.37 -39.13
CA ASP A 14 27.79 74.75 -40.44
C ASP A 14 26.54 73.92 -40.77
N PRO A 15 25.73 74.32 -41.78
CA PRO A 15 24.51 73.61 -42.16
C PRO A 15 24.78 72.25 -42.80
N GLU A 16 25.97 72.02 -43.34
CA GLU A 16 26.40 70.76 -43.95
C GLU A 16 27.00 69.79 -42.92
N ALA A 17 27.25 70.24 -41.68
CA ALA A 17 27.83 69.39 -40.64
C ALA A 17 26.92 68.19 -40.35
N GLU A 18 27.36 67.00 -40.79
CA GLU A 18 26.66 65.75 -40.56
C GLU A 18 27.46 64.82 -39.68
N ARG A 19 26.79 64.26 -38.67
CA ARG A 19 27.41 63.25 -37.81
C ARG A 19 27.36 61.90 -38.51
N THR A 20 28.36 61.61 -39.33
CA THR A 20 28.49 60.31 -40.02
C THR A 20 28.85 59.19 -39.04
N GLN A 21 28.42 57.96 -39.34
CA GLN A 21 28.74 56.79 -38.51
C GLN A 21 30.26 56.62 -38.33
N THR A 22 31.03 56.90 -39.39
CA THR A 22 32.50 56.86 -39.41
C THR A 22 33.11 57.90 -38.47
N ALA A 23 32.61 59.15 -38.47
CA ALA A 23 33.10 60.19 -37.57
C ALA A 23 32.84 59.86 -36.09
N VAL A 24 31.70 59.23 -35.79
CA VAL A 24 31.41 58.73 -34.45
C VAL A 24 32.38 57.62 -34.06
N GLN A 25 32.59 56.63 -34.93
CA GLN A 25 33.49 55.51 -34.67
C GLN A 25 34.94 55.98 -34.42
N VAL A 26 35.45 56.90 -35.24
CA VAL A 26 36.79 57.48 -35.08
C VAL A 26 36.92 58.20 -33.74
N ARG A 27 35.89 58.96 -33.33
CA ARG A 27 35.92 59.67 -32.04
C ARG A 27 35.83 58.70 -30.86
N THR A 28 34.99 57.67 -30.94
CA THR A 28 34.85 56.58 -29.95
C THR A 28 36.18 55.85 -29.75
N ASN A 29 36.88 55.49 -30.83
CA ASN A 29 38.21 54.88 -30.76
C ASN A 29 39.24 55.82 -30.14
N LYS A 30 39.20 57.13 -30.45
CA LYS A 30 40.15 58.14 -29.93
C LYS A 30 40.01 58.38 -28.41
N ILE A 31 38.81 58.18 -27.85
CA ILE A 31 38.55 58.26 -26.40
C ILE A 31 38.67 56.90 -25.71
N GLY A 32 39.13 55.86 -26.43
CA GLY A 32 39.36 54.52 -25.86
C GLY A 32 38.09 53.74 -25.53
N LEU A 33 36.93 54.16 -26.02
CA LEU A 33 35.67 53.45 -25.81
C LEU A 33 35.49 52.37 -26.90
N GLN A 34 34.97 51.22 -26.51
CA GLN A 34 34.49 50.18 -27.41
C GLN A 34 33.00 50.40 -27.71
N THR A 35 32.49 49.81 -28.79
CA THR A 35 31.06 49.85 -29.17
C THR A 35 30.13 49.24 -28.12
N THR A 36 30.67 48.44 -27.21
CA THR A 36 29.98 47.83 -26.07
C THR A 36 30.01 48.69 -24.81
N ASP A 37 30.84 49.73 -24.76
CA ASP A 37 31.00 50.54 -23.56
C ASP A 37 29.81 51.47 -23.38
N VAL A 38 29.24 51.44 -22.18
CA VAL A 38 28.08 52.23 -21.83
C VAL A 38 28.47 53.32 -20.85
N VAL A 39 28.25 54.57 -21.24
CA VAL A 39 28.53 55.72 -20.37
C VAL A 39 27.40 55.87 -19.35
N GLY A 40 27.73 55.83 -18.06
CA GLY A 40 26.82 56.14 -16.95
C GLY A 40 26.05 54.95 -16.35
N GLY A 41 26.38 53.72 -16.73
CA GLY A 41 25.78 52.52 -16.13
C GLY A 41 26.52 51.23 -16.49
N LEU A 42 25.95 50.12 -16.04
CA LEU A 42 26.41 48.76 -16.31
C LEU A 42 25.41 48.06 -17.21
N THR A 43 25.89 47.24 -18.13
CA THR A 43 25.02 46.26 -18.81
C THR A 43 24.52 45.21 -17.82
N THR A 44 23.39 44.56 -18.13
CA THR A 44 22.89 43.45 -17.30
C THR A 44 23.91 42.31 -17.16
N ALA A 45 24.73 42.09 -18.18
CA ALA A 45 25.81 41.09 -18.16
C ALA A 45 26.96 41.48 -17.21
N GLU A 46 27.35 42.74 -17.17
CA GLU A 46 28.38 43.24 -16.24
C GLU A 46 27.89 43.23 -14.80
N ALA A 47 26.66 43.71 -14.57
CA ALA A 47 26.03 43.65 -13.26
C ALA A 47 25.93 42.20 -12.75
N ALA A 48 25.56 41.27 -13.63
CA ALA A 48 25.50 39.85 -13.30
C ALA A 48 26.88 39.25 -13.00
N ARG A 49 27.92 39.68 -13.71
CA ARG A 49 29.31 39.26 -13.45
C ARG A 49 29.78 39.72 -12.09
N GLU A 50 29.43 40.96 -11.69
CA GLU A 50 29.81 41.53 -10.41
C GLU A 50 29.21 40.77 -9.22
N ILE A 51 27.94 40.34 -9.31
CA ILE A 51 27.26 39.62 -8.22
C ILE A 51 27.24 38.10 -8.38
N GLY A 52 27.81 37.58 -9.47
CA GLY A 52 27.88 36.16 -9.80
C GLY A 52 26.54 35.49 -10.15
N SER A 53 25.51 36.26 -10.55
CA SER A 53 24.19 35.70 -10.86
C SER A 53 23.35 36.59 -11.79
N PHE A 54 23.15 36.13 -13.03
CA PHE A 54 22.29 36.77 -14.03
C PHE A 54 20.80 36.71 -13.68
N ALA A 55 20.35 35.61 -13.06
CA ALA A 55 18.95 35.40 -12.69
C ALA A 55 18.45 36.44 -11.67
N ILE A 56 19.27 36.76 -10.67
CA ILE A 56 18.97 37.81 -9.68
C ILE A 56 18.82 39.16 -10.39
N VAL A 57 19.73 39.54 -11.28
CA VAL A 57 19.64 40.83 -11.99
C VAL A 57 18.33 40.95 -12.77
N ASN A 58 17.99 39.95 -13.59
CA ASN A 58 16.75 39.97 -14.37
C ASN A 58 15.49 39.98 -13.48
N GLN A 59 15.45 39.16 -12.43
CA GLN A 59 14.31 39.11 -11.53
C GLN A 59 14.03 40.48 -10.88
N MET A 60 15.08 41.23 -10.51
CA MET A 60 14.90 42.55 -9.89
C MET A 60 14.52 43.62 -10.92
N ILE A 61 14.91 43.46 -12.19
CA ILE A 61 14.44 44.30 -13.30
C ILE A 61 12.95 44.04 -13.54
N ASP A 62 12.53 42.78 -13.61
CA ASP A 62 11.13 42.39 -13.82
C ASP A 62 10.20 42.89 -12.70
N LYS A 63 10.72 42.95 -11.46
CA LYS A 63 10.02 43.50 -10.30
C LYS A 63 10.00 45.03 -10.25
N GLY A 64 10.75 45.71 -11.11
CA GLY A 64 10.92 47.16 -11.09
C GLY A 64 11.81 47.68 -9.95
N GLU A 65 12.51 46.80 -9.22
CA GLU A 65 13.43 47.18 -8.14
C GLU A 65 14.80 47.65 -8.67
N LEU A 66 15.15 47.27 -9.91
CA LEU A 66 16.30 47.81 -10.64
C LEU A 66 15.82 48.54 -11.90
N PRO A 67 15.87 49.88 -11.94
CA PRO A 67 15.50 50.62 -13.14
C PRO A 67 16.52 50.37 -14.25
N THR A 68 16.03 50.15 -15.46
CA THR A 68 16.87 50.01 -16.66
C THR A 68 16.55 51.08 -17.69
N ARG A 69 17.55 51.44 -18.48
CA ARG A 69 17.40 52.29 -19.66
C ARG A 69 17.85 51.49 -20.88
N ARG A 70 17.09 51.62 -21.97
CA ARG A 70 17.44 51.00 -23.24
C ARG A 70 18.36 51.94 -24.02
N ILE A 71 19.60 51.52 -24.24
CA ILE A 71 20.57 52.23 -25.08
C ILE A 71 20.86 51.34 -26.29
N GLY A 72 20.21 51.67 -27.40
CA GLY A 72 20.21 50.82 -28.61
C GLY A 72 19.62 49.44 -28.34
N ARG A 73 20.45 48.40 -28.42
CA ARG A 73 20.07 46.99 -28.15
C ARG A 73 20.35 46.54 -26.71
N LEU A 74 21.03 47.36 -25.91
CA LEU A 74 21.47 46.99 -24.55
C LEU A 74 20.52 47.53 -23.48
N HIS A 75 20.33 46.73 -22.42
CA HIS A 75 19.70 47.16 -21.18
C HIS A 75 20.78 47.61 -20.20
N VAL A 76 20.65 48.84 -19.74
CA VAL A 76 21.68 49.53 -18.94
C VAL A 76 21.09 49.90 -17.58
N ILE A 77 21.76 49.46 -16.53
CA ILE A 77 21.45 49.77 -15.14
C ILE A 77 22.30 50.98 -14.73
N PRO A 78 21.71 52.12 -14.34
CA PRO A 78 22.48 53.27 -13.87
C PRO A 78 23.35 52.94 -12.64
N TYR A 79 24.57 53.47 -12.58
CA TYR A 79 25.51 53.18 -11.47
C TYR A 79 24.92 53.50 -10.09
N LEU A 80 24.24 54.64 -9.94
CA LEU A 80 23.61 55.04 -8.68
C LEU A 80 22.55 54.03 -8.24
N ALA A 81 21.65 53.66 -9.15
CA ALA A 81 20.60 52.67 -8.88
C ALA A 81 21.19 51.30 -8.52
N TRP A 82 22.29 50.91 -9.17
CA TRP A 82 23.01 49.68 -8.86
C TRP A 82 23.64 49.71 -7.46
N GLN A 83 24.28 50.81 -7.06
CA GLN A 83 24.87 50.95 -5.74
C GLN A 83 23.82 51.04 -4.63
N GLU A 84 22.73 51.77 -4.84
CA GLU A 84 21.58 51.82 -3.91
C GLU A 84 20.93 50.45 -3.74
N TRP A 85 20.82 49.68 -4.81
CA TRP A 85 20.29 48.32 -4.73
C TRP A 85 21.22 47.40 -3.93
N LYS A 86 22.54 47.52 -4.12
CA LYS A 86 23.53 46.74 -3.35
C LYS A 86 23.51 47.12 -1.87
N SER A 87 23.41 48.40 -1.53
CA SER A 87 23.42 48.86 -0.13
C SER A 87 22.20 48.39 0.68
N LYS A 88 21.06 48.13 0.02
CA LYS A 88 19.86 47.56 0.65
C LYS A 88 19.98 46.05 0.98
N ARG A 89 21.06 45.39 0.58
CA ARG A 89 21.23 43.94 0.80
C ARG A 89 21.75 43.66 2.21
N VAL A 90 20.99 42.84 2.94
CA VAL A 90 21.37 42.33 4.25
C VAL A 90 22.23 41.09 4.07
N PHE A 91 23.48 41.16 4.52
CA PHE A 91 24.40 40.03 4.54
C PHE A 91 24.33 39.28 5.88
N PRO A 92 24.59 37.97 5.90
CA PRO A 92 24.71 37.24 7.14
C PRO A 92 25.94 37.71 7.93
N THR A 93 25.81 37.70 9.26
CA THR A 93 26.95 37.97 10.16
C THR A 93 28.06 36.93 9.95
N ALA A 94 29.32 37.32 10.14
CA ALA A 94 30.46 36.42 10.00
C ALA A 94 30.26 35.17 10.89
N GLY A 95 30.51 33.98 10.31
CA GLY A 95 30.35 32.70 11.01
C GLY A 95 28.92 32.13 11.01
N TYR A 96 27.96 32.78 10.35
CA TYR A 96 26.63 32.20 10.15
C TYR A 96 26.64 31.21 8.98
N VAL A 97 25.82 30.16 9.10
CA VAL A 97 25.61 29.14 8.10
C VAL A 97 24.17 29.16 7.60
N GLN A 98 24.01 28.86 6.32
CA GLN A 98 22.70 28.85 5.67
C GLN A 98 21.84 27.71 6.23
N LEU A 99 20.63 28.02 6.68
CA LEU A 99 19.77 27.05 7.36
C LEU A 99 19.39 25.83 6.48
N SER A 100 19.35 26.01 5.16
CA SER A 100 19.06 24.94 4.21
C SER A 100 20.16 23.88 4.12
N THR A 101 21.42 24.20 4.46
CA THR A 101 22.54 23.26 4.31
C THR A 101 22.53 22.16 5.38
N ILE A 102 21.95 22.44 6.55
CA ILE A 102 21.81 21.44 7.64
C ILE A 102 20.54 20.61 7.54
N ARG A 103 19.66 20.90 6.56
CA ARG A 103 18.35 20.27 6.41
C ARG A 103 18.41 18.74 6.28
N GLU A 104 19.29 18.27 5.40
CA GLU A 104 19.47 16.84 5.13
C GLU A 104 20.01 16.11 6.35
N GLN A 105 20.97 16.72 7.03
CA GLN A 105 21.57 16.18 8.26
C GLN A 105 20.56 16.10 9.42
N LEU A 106 19.55 16.98 9.43
CA LEU A 106 18.42 16.91 10.37
C LEU A 106 17.32 15.92 9.96
N ALA A 107 17.45 15.26 8.80
CA ALA A 107 16.47 14.37 8.20
C ALA A 107 15.10 15.03 7.89
N ILE A 108 15.11 16.32 7.51
CA ILE A 108 13.91 17.07 7.14
C ILE A 108 13.80 17.13 5.62
N LYS A 109 12.76 16.54 5.04
CA LYS A 109 12.62 16.47 3.56
C LYS A 109 12.01 17.72 2.92
N SER A 110 11.34 18.57 3.69
CA SER A 110 10.61 19.77 3.20
C SER A 110 11.20 21.08 3.72
N ASP A 111 10.71 22.23 3.26
CA ASP A 111 11.16 23.57 3.71
C ASP A 111 10.62 23.99 5.10
N LYS A 112 10.43 23.03 6.00
CA LYS A 112 9.90 23.28 7.36
C LYS A 112 10.84 24.12 8.23
N LEU A 113 12.15 24.06 7.96
CA LEU A 113 13.13 24.86 8.71
C LEU A 113 12.90 26.37 8.51
N SER A 114 12.54 26.79 7.30
CA SER A 114 12.22 28.20 7.02
C SER A 114 10.94 28.65 7.74
N GLU A 115 9.98 27.75 7.95
CA GLU A 115 8.80 28.01 8.76
C GLU A 115 9.16 28.17 10.25
N TYR A 116 9.98 27.27 10.80
CA TYR A 116 10.44 27.36 12.19
C TYR A 116 11.24 28.62 12.48
N ALA A 117 12.12 29.02 11.56
CA ALA A 117 12.85 30.27 11.65
C ALA A 117 11.91 31.48 11.63
N ARG A 118 10.91 31.48 10.74
CA ARG A 118 9.89 32.54 10.69
C ARG A 118 9.08 32.63 11.99
N MET A 119 8.83 31.50 12.65
CA MET A 119 8.12 31.43 13.94
C MET A 119 9.01 31.77 15.15
N GLY A 120 10.30 32.11 14.94
CA GLY A 120 11.24 32.39 16.03
C GLY A 120 11.61 31.15 16.87
N LEU A 121 11.34 29.94 16.38
CA LEU A 121 11.62 28.68 17.09
C LEU A 121 13.08 28.23 16.93
N ILE A 122 13.81 28.81 15.99
CA ILE A 122 15.23 28.56 15.77
C ILE A 122 16.03 29.73 16.33
N PRO A 123 16.82 29.53 17.40
CA PRO A 123 17.65 30.59 17.97
C PRO A 123 18.61 31.18 16.92
N THR A 124 18.91 32.47 17.02
CA THR A 124 19.84 33.20 16.13
C THR A 124 19.45 33.24 14.65
N ALA A 125 18.25 32.78 14.29
CA ALA A 125 17.81 32.79 12.90
C ALA A 125 17.61 34.21 12.37
N THR A 126 18.39 34.58 11.36
CA THR A 126 18.32 35.88 10.69
C THR A 126 18.02 35.69 9.21
N ARG A 127 17.14 36.55 8.68
CA ARG A 127 16.81 36.54 7.27
C ARG A 127 17.74 37.49 6.52
N CYS A 128 18.47 36.96 5.54
CA CYS A 128 19.45 37.72 4.77
C CYS A 128 19.21 37.54 3.27
N ASN A 129 19.60 38.54 2.50
CA ASN A 129 19.48 38.55 1.03
C ASN A 129 20.86 38.74 0.39
N PRO A 130 21.87 37.89 0.68
CA PRO A 130 23.20 38.05 0.11
C PRO A 130 23.19 37.73 -1.40
N TYR A 131 24.13 38.32 -2.12
CA TYR A 131 24.48 37.91 -3.48
C TYR A 131 25.81 37.16 -3.51
N GLY A 132 26.08 36.39 -4.56
CA GLY A 132 27.30 35.56 -4.69
C GLY A 132 27.30 34.26 -3.87
N THR A 133 26.28 34.00 -3.05
CA THR A 133 26.16 32.74 -2.29
C THR A 133 25.57 31.63 -3.14
N LYS A 134 26.21 30.45 -3.14
CA LYS A 134 25.73 29.26 -3.85
C LYS A 134 24.49 28.68 -3.16
N GLY A 135 23.42 28.45 -3.92
CA GLY A 135 22.21 27.76 -3.45
C GLY A 135 20.90 28.44 -3.87
N PRO A 136 19.75 27.79 -3.64
CA PRO A 136 18.45 28.37 -3.97
C PRO A 136 18.17 29.56 -3.05
N SER A 137 18.10 30.76 -3.64
CA SER A 137 17.61 31.97 -2.97
C SER A 137 16.12 32.12 -3.22
N THR A 138 15.33 32.34 -2.16
CA THR A 138 13.90 32.63 -2.32
C THR A 138 13.67 34.11 -2.55
N GLN A 139 12.55 34.47 -3.17
CA GLN A 139 12.16 35.88 -3.40
C GLN A 139 12.10 36.75 -2.13
N PHE A 140 12.00 36.12 -0.97
CA PHE A 140 11.87 36.79 0.31
C PHE A 140 13.17 36.76 1.14
N GLY A 141 14.22 36.13 0.63
CA GLY A 141 15.47 35.93 1.35
C GLY A 141 15.71 34.53 1.86
N THR A 142 16.93 34.33 2.32
CA THR A 142 17.42 33.05 2.82
C THR A 142 17.66 33.15 4.33
N TRP A 143 17.31 32.10 5.06
CA TRP A 143 17.54 32.03 6.50
C TRP A 143 18.96 31.57 6.82
N TRP A 144 19.59 32.24 7.77
CA TRP A 144 20.92 31.96 8.29
C TRP A 144 20.85 31.82 9.80
N ILE A 145 21.73 30.99 10.37
CA ILE A 145 21.85 30.78 11.82
C ILE A 145 23.31 30.80 12.22
N SER A 146 23.62 31.06 13.49
CA SER A 146 25.00 30.95 13.96
C SER A 146 25.52 29.52 13.82
N LYS A 147 26.81 29.35 13.51
CA LYS A 147 27.45 28.02 13.44
C LYS A 147 27.28 27.23 14.73
N GLU A 148 27.42 27.89 15.88
CA GLU A 148 27.19 27.27 17.19
C GLU A 148 25.77 26.69 17.32
N THR A 149 24.74 27.44 16.91
CA THR A 149 23.35 26.94 16.93
C THR A 149 23.16 25.79 15.96
N ALA A 150 23.76 25.86 14.77
CA ALA A 150 23.70 24.79 13.78
C ALA A 150 24.32 23.49 14.33
N ASP A 151 25.52 23.57 14.88
CA ASP A 151 26.25 22.44 15.47
C ASP A 151 25.47 21.84 16.64
N LYS A 152 24.86 22.68 17.49
CA LYS A 152 24.00 22.25 18.58
C LYS A 152 22.76 21.49 18.10
N LEU A 153 22.05 22.00 17.10
CA LEU A 153 20.87 21.33 16.52
C LEU A 153 21.23 19.95 15.95
N LEU A 154 22.38 19.85 15.29
CA LEU A 154 22.89 18.59 14.75
C LEU A 154 23.30 17.62 15.86
N ALA A 155 23.96 18.10 16.90
CA ALA A 155 24.34 17.31 18.06
C ALA A 155 23.11 16.79 18.82
N ASP A 156 22.13 17.65 19.10
CA ASP A 156 20.88 17.29 19.76
C ASP A 156 20.10 16.25 18.94
N ARG A 157 20.12 16.37 17.60
CA ARG A 157 19.48 15.40 16.71
C ARG A 157 20.18 14.03 16.75
N ARG A 158 21.51 14.00 16.73
CA ARG A 158 22.31 12.77 16.87
C ARG A 158 22.09 12.10 18.23
N ALA A 159 21.92 12.89 19.28
CA ALA A 159 21.63 12.42 20.63
C ALA A 159 20.16 12.04 20.86
N GLY A 160 19.27 12.15 19.86
CA GLY A 160 17.85 11.82 19.97
C GLY A 160 17.05 12.78 20.86
N ARG A 161 17.59 13.96 21.18
CA ARG A 161 16.91 14.97 22.00
C ARG A 161 15.79 15.65 21.20
N GLN A 162 14.82 16.19 21.92
CA GLN A 162 13.73 16.95 21.31
C GLN A 162 14.28 18.24 20.68
N MET A 163 13.89 18.53 19.44
CA MET A 163 14.29 19.79 18.80
C MET A 163 13.49 20.97 19.38
N PRO A 164 14.00 22.21 19.27
CA PRO A 164 13.37 23.40 19.86
C PRO A 164 11.90 23.65 19.44
N TRP A 165 11.51 23.15 18.27
CA TRP A 165 10.16 23.26 17.71
C TRP A 165 9.23 22.07 18.06
N HIS A 166 9.71 21.02 18.73
CA HIS A 166 8.85 19.92 19.15
C HIS A 166 7.88 20.41 20.24
N GLY A 167 6.59 20.08 20.10
CA GLY A 167 5.53 20.46 21.05
C GLY A 167 5.04 21.90 20.96
N LYS A 168 5.70 22.79 20.21
CA LYS A 168 5.38 24.23 20.14
C LYS A 168 4.52 24.64 18.94
N TYR A 169 3.85 23.68 18.29
CA TYR A 169 2.98 23.92 17.12
C TYR A 169 1.57 24.37 17.54
N THR A 170 1.43 25.57 18.10
CA THR A 170 0.13 26.14 18.49
C THR A 170 -0.70 26.64 17.30
N ASP A 171 -0.07 27.15 16.23
CA ASP A 171 -0.78 27.67 15.04
C ASP A 171 -1.48 26.57 14.22
N ASN A 172 -0.90 25.36 14.18
CA ASN A 172 -1.55 24.22 13.57
C ASN A 172 -2.80 23.79 14.35
N LEU A 173 -2.78 23.90 15.69
CA LEU A 173 -3.93 23.55 16.53
C LEU A 173 -5.08 24.54 16.35
N ARG A 174 -4.81 25.85 16.22
CA ARG A 174 -5.85 26.84 15.89
C ARG A 174 -6.46 26.58 14.52
N THR A 175 -5.63 26.24 13.53
CA THR A 175 -6.10 25.88 12.19
C THR A 175 -6.94 24.60 12.21
N THR A 176 -6.49 23.56 12.93
CA THR A 176 -7.25 22.31 13.03
C THR A 176 -8.52 22.47 13.87
N TYR A 177 -8.51 23.33 14.89
CA TYR A 177 -9.70 23.69 15.66
C TYR A 177 -10.76 24.34 14.77
N LYS A 178 -10.39 25.39 14.02
CA LYS A 178 -11.31 26.03 13.05
C LYS A 178 -11.85 25.04 12.02
N LEU A 179 -10.98 24.16 11.52
CA LEU A 179 -11.37 23.14 10.54
C LEU A 179 -12.33 22.11 11.15
N TRP A 180 -12.07 21.68 12.38
CA TRP A 180 -12.88 20.74 13.13
C TRP A 180 -14.24 21.36 13.49
N GLU A 181 -14.27 22.59 13.98
CA GLU A 181 -15.50 23.34 14.30
C GLU A 181 -16.39 23.50 13.06
N LYS A 182 -15.81 23.88 11.91
CA LYS A 182 -16.53 23.95 10.63
C LYS A 182 -17.09 22.60 10.18
N ARG A 183 -16.44 21.49 10.56
CA ARG A 183 -16.79 20.12 10.14
C ARG A 183 -17.30 19.29 11.31
N LYS A 184 -17.85 19.93 12.34
CA LYS A 184 -18.30 19.25 13.55
C LYS A 184 -19.38 18.24 13.17
N HIS A 185 -19.18 16.99 13.57
CA HIS A 185 -20.14 15.92 13.33
C HIS A 185 -21.33 16.08 14.30
N PRO A 186 -22.52 15.60 13.93
CA PRO A 186 -23.69 15.60 14.83
C PRO A 186 -23.43 14.75 16.07
N ALA A 187 -24.20 15.02 17.14
CA ALA A 187 -24.10 14.30 18.41
C ALA A 187 -24.37 12.78 18.26
N ALA A 188 -25.13 12.38 17.23
CA ALA A 188 -25.37 10.97 16.90
C ALA A 188 -24.13 10.21 16.40
N CYS A 189 -23.04 10.90 16.07
CA CYS A 189 -21.83 10.26 15.55
C CYS A 189 -21.12 9.43 16.64
N LYS A 190 -21.33 8.11 16.58
CA LYS A 190 -20.75 7.13 17.53
C LYS A 190 -19.23 7.23 17.64
N THR A 191 -18.53 7.42 16.52
CA THR A 191 -17.06 7.54 16.52
C THR A 191 -16.60 8.84 17.19
N CYS A 192 -17.31 9.96 17.05
CA CYS A 192 -17.00 11.17 17.81
C CYS A 192 -17.23 10.97 19.32
N ALA A 193 -18.32 10.29 19.70
CA ALA A 193 -18.57 9.94 21.09
C ALA A 193 -17.47 9.04 21.68
N GLU A 194 -16.99 8.05 20.93
CA GLU A 194 -15.86 7.20 21.34
C GLU A 194 -14.54 7.97 21.45
N ILE A 195 -14.25 8.89 20.52
CA ILE A 195 -13.01 9.69 20.53
C ILE A 195 -12.97 10.62 21.74
N TRP A 196 -14.08 11.26 22.06
CA TRP A 196 -14.15 12.24 23.13
C TRP A 196 -14.47 11.62 24.49
N GLY A 197 -15.12 10.45 24.52
CA GLY A 197 -15.52 9.75 25.72
C GLY A 197 -16.57 10.51 26.53
N GLU A 198 -16.65 10.20 27.82
CA GLU A 198 -17.64 10.74 28.76
C GLU A 198 -17.52 12.25 28.98
N GLN A 199 -16.32 12.81 28.80
CA GLN A 199 -16.08 14.26 28.86
C GLN A 199 -16.77 15.02 27.73
N GLY A 200 -17.26 14.32 26.71
CA GLY A 200 -17.96 14.94 25.59
C GLY A 200 -17.06 15.82 24.74
N VAL A 201 -17.69 16.47 23.77
CA VAL A 201 -17.02 17.28 22.75
C VAL A 201 -16.41 18.54 23.40
N PRO A 202 -15.16 18.94 23.07
CA PRO A 202 -14.57 20.19 23.58
C PRO A 202 -15.44 21.42 23.30
N GLN A 203 -15.58 22.30 24.29
CA GLN A 203 -16.41 23.51 24.19
C GLN A 203 -15.64 24.72 23.71
N ASN A 204 -14.31 24.74 23.91
CA ASN A 204 -13.44 25.85 23.57
C ASN A 204 -12.10 25.37 23.00
N PHE A 205 -11.30 26.34 22.55
CA PHE A 205 -9.99 26.07 21.98
C PHE A 205 -9.03 25.49 23.02
N GLU A 206 -9.10 25.93 24.27
CA GLU A 206 -8.22 25.46 25.35
C GLU A 206 -8.40 23.94 25.58
N GLU A 207 -9.63 23.48 25.76
CA GLU A 207 -9.99 22.07 25.91
C GLU A 207 -9.60 21.24 24.70
N TYR A 208 -9.85 21.77 23.49
CA TYR A 208 -9.45 21.10 22.26
C TYR A 208 -7.93 20.99 22.17
N SER A 209 -7.19 22.04 22.50
CA SER A 209 -5.73 22.08 22.44
C SER A 209 -5.08 21.11 23.43
N ALA A 210 -5.71 20.89 24.58
CA ALA A 210 -5.26 19.91 25.56
C ALA A 210 -5.50 18.46 25.10
N ARG A 211 -6.66 18.19 24.48
CA ARG A 211 -7.12 16.82 24.18
C ARG A 211 -6.74 16.33 22.78
N TYR A 212 -6.74 17.20 21.77
CA TYR A 212 -6.49 16.84 20.38
C TYR A 212 -5.07 16.30 20.08
N PRO A 213 -3.97 16.83 20.67
CA PRO A 213 -2.61 16.39 20.33
C PRO A 213 -2.33 14.92 20.66
N VAL A 214 -2.91 14.39 21.74
CA VAL A 214 -2.71 13.00 22.18
C VAL A 214 -3.53 11.99 21.39
N LEU A 215 -4.51 12.44 20.59
CA LEU A 215 -5.33 11.55 19.79
C LEU A 215 -4.51 10.79 18.73
N ALA A 216 -4.87 9.54 18.51
CA ALA A 216 -4.33 8.74 17.42
C ALA A 216 -4.62 9.38 16.05
N HIS A 217 -3.75 9.11 15.07
CA HIS A 217 -3.89 9.69 13.72
C HIS A 217 -5.26 9.38 13.07
N GLY A 218 -5.80 8.18 13.30
CA GLY A 218 -7.14 7.80 12.81
C GLY A 218 -8.25 8.67 13.39
N ALA A 219 -8.22 8.93 14.69
CA ALA A 219 -9.18 9.80 15.37
C ALA A 219 -9.09 11.25 14.87
N LYS A 220 -7.87 11.79 14.72
CA LYS A 220 -7.64 13.13 14.13
C LYS A 220 -8.20 13.23 12.71
N ARG A 221 -7.97 12.22 11.88
CA ARG A 221 -8.52 12.16 10.52
C ARG A 221 -10.04 12.11 10.51
N HIS A 222 -10.65 11.38 11.44
CA HIS A 222 -12.11 11.35 11.58
C HIS A 222 -12.67 12.73 11.94
N LEU A 223 -12.12 13.40 12.95
CA LEU A 223 -12.60 14.72 13.40
C LEU A 223 -12.49 15.81 12.33
N THR A 224 -11.49 15.73 11.45
CA THR A 224 -11.25 16.74 10.41
C THR A 224 -11.94 16.43 9.07
N ARG A 225 -12.55 15.25 8.90
CA ARG A 225 -13.24 14.90 7.64
C ARG A 225 -14.64 15.52 7.61
N PRO A 226 -15.15 15.92 6.42
CA PRO A 226 -16.56 16.27 6.28
C PRO A 226 -17.45 15.14 6.78
N TRP A 227 -18.46 15.47 7.58
CA TRP A 227 -19.43 14.47 8.03
C TRP A 227 -20.19 13.91 6.83
N SER A 228 -20.47 12.62 6.87
CA SER A 228 -21.32 11.93 5.90
C SER A 228 -21.94 10.72 6.61
N PRO A 229 -23.27 10.57 6.57
CA PRO A 229 -23.95 9.44 7.19
C PRO A 229 -23.68 8.12 6.45
N GLY A 230 -23.19 8.21 5.21
CA GLY A 230 -22.89 7.05 4.36
C GLY A 230 -23.34 7.31 2.93
N ILE A 231 -23.72 6.23 2.26
CA ILE A 231 -24.45 6.25 0.99
C ILE A 231 -25.81 5.60 1.20
N THR A 232 -26.81 6.06 0.46
CA THR A 232 -28.18 5.55 0.54
C THR A 232 -28.27 4.12 -0.03
N LEU A 233 -29.35 3.40 0.28
CA LEU A 233 -29.57 2.06 -0.29
C LEU A 233 -29.64 2.07 -1.82
N ALA A 234 -30.24 3.11 -2.40
CA ALA A 234 -30.31 3.29 -3.85
C ALA A 234 -28.90 3.46 -4.46
N GLU A 235 -28.04 4.27 -3.84
CA GLU A 235 -26.65 4.43 -4.28
C GLU A 235 -25.85 3.13 -4.14
N VAL A 236 -26.07 2.36 -3.06
CA VAL A 236 -25.46 1.02 -2.90
C VAL A 236 -25.92 0.08 -4.01
N ALA A 237 -27.22 0.07 -4.31
CA ALA A 237 -27.82 -0.76 -5.35
C ALA A 237 -27.21 -0.42 -6.73
N THR A 238 -27.13 0.87 -7.07
CA THR A 238 -26.47 1.35 -8.30
C THR A 238 -24.99 0.95 -8.34
N GLN A 239 -24.25 1.16 -7.26
CA GLN A 239 -22.82 0.83 -7.18
C GLN A 239 -22.57 -0.69 -7.32
N ALA A 240 -23.48 -1.51 -6.80
CA ALA A 240 -23.37 -2.96 -6.81
C ALA A 240 -23.93 -3.62 -8.08
N GLY A 241 -24.67 -2.88 -8.91
CA GLY A 241 -25.43 -3.46 -10.02
C GLY A 241 -26.55 -4.40 -9.54
N LYS A 242 -27.23 -4.00 -8.45
CA LYS A 242 -28.24 -4.80 -7.74
C LYS A 242 -29.56 -4.03 -7.57
N THR A 243 -30.65 -4.73 -7.26
CA THR A 243 -31.93 -4.08 -6.96
C THR A 243 -31.95 -3.57 -5.51
N LEU A 244 -32.83 -2.62 -5.22
CA LEU A 244 -33.01 -2.07 -3.87
C LEU A 244 -33.51 -3.16 -2.91
N GLU A 245 -34.37 -4.06 -3.38
CA GLU A 245 -34.84 -5.24 -2.65
C GLU A 245 -33.69 -6.18 -2.27
N GLU A 246 -32.75 -6.47 -3.18
CA GLU A 246 -31.58 -7.31 -2.86
C GLU A 246 -30.68 -6.67 -1.79
N VAL A 247 -30.51 -5.35 -1.81
CA VAL A 247 -29.76 -4.61 -0.78
C VAL A 247 -30.49 -4.67 0.56
N GLN A 248 -31.81 -4.48 0.55
CA GLN A 248 -32.64 -4.54 1.75
C GLN A 248 -32.64 -5.95 2.35
N GLN A 249 -32.76 -6.98 1.52
CA GLN A 249 -32.65 -8.38 1.92
C GLN A 249 -31.27 -8.68 2.54
N ALA A 250 -30.18 -8.12 2.00
CA ALA A 250 -28.85 -8.28 2.59
C ALA A 250 -28.74 -7.63 3.98
N ILE A 251 -29.45 -6.52 4.22
CA ILE A 251 -29.55 -5.85 5.52
C ILE A 251 -30.40 -6.69 6.49
N GLU A 252 -31.53 -7.20 6.01
CA GLU A 252 -32.43 -8.07 6.77
C GLU A 252 -31.75 -9.37 7.17
N ASN A 253 -30.89 -9.93 6.32
CA ASN A 253 -30.09 -11.11 6.65
C ASN A 253 -28.82 -10.80 7.46
N GLY A 254 -28.56 -9.52 7.77
CA GLY A 254 -27.44 -9.10 8.62
C GLY A 254 -26.06 -9.17 7.96
N VAL A 255 -26.02 -9.25 6.62
CA VAL A 255 -24.78 -9.31 5.82
C VAL A 255 -24.29 -7.92 5.45
N LEU A 256 -25.21 -6.96 5.37
CA LEU A 256 -24.93 -5.54 5.20
C LEU A 256 -25.46 -4.77 6.42
N ALA A 257 -24.68 -3.84 6.95
CA ALA A 257 -25.10 -3.00 8.07
C ALA A 257 -25.60 -1.65 7.55
N ALA A 258 -26.78 -1.25 7.99
CA ALA A 258 -27.33 0.07 7.72
C ALA A 258 -27.64 0.81 9.03
N THR A 259 -27.52 2.12 9.00
CA THR A 259 -27.86 3.04 10.08
C THR A 259 -28.97 3.96 9.60
N VAL A 260 -29.97 4.20 10.44
CA VAL A 260 -31.04 5.17 10.18
C VAL A 260 -30.60 6.51 10.73
N GLU A 261 -30.55 7.53 9.87
CA GLU A 261 -30.32 8.94 10.23
C GLU A 261 -31.46 9.73 9.61
N ASP A 262 -32.19 10.51 10.41
CA ASP A 262 -33.36 11.31 9.99
C ASP A 262 -34.40 10.54 9.16
N GLY A 263 -34.65 9.27 9.51
CA GLY A 263 -35.60 8.40 8.82
C GLY A 263 -35.10 7.77 7.53
N VAL A 264 -33.87 8.08 7.10
CA VAL A 264 -33.25 7.52 5.88
C VAL A 264 -32.19 6.48 6.26
N GLN A 265 -32.21 5.35 5.57
CA GLN A 265 -31.22 4.28 5.75
C GLN A 265 -29.94 4.55 4.94
N TYR A 266 -28.82 4.58 5.66
CA TYR A 266 -27.49 4.75 5.10
C TYR A 266 -26.62 3.54 5.38
N VAL A 267 -25.77 3.20 4.42
CA VAL A 267 -24.71 2.21 4.56
C VAL A 267 -23.38 2.93 4.54
N SER A 268 -22.45 2.55 5.42
CA SER A 268 -21.12 3.15 5.41
C SER A 268 -20.41 2.85 4.09
N ARG A 269 -19.70 3.83 3.51
CA ARG A 269 -18.97 3.63 2.24
C ARG A 269 -18.00 2.43 2.31
N THR A 270 -17.39 2.21 3.47
CA THR A 270 -16.48 1.09 3.70
C THR A 270 -17.22 -0.25 3.68
N ASP A 271 -18.39 -0.34 4.32
CA ASP A 271 -19.17 -1.59 4.33
C ASP A 271 -19.76 -1.88 2.96
N ALA A 272 -20.28 -0.87 2.26
CA ALA A 272 -20.72 -1.02 0.87
C ALA A 272 -19.59 -1.53 -0.03
N THR A 273 -18.40 -0.92 0.04
CA THR A 273 -17.22 -1.36 -0.73
C THR A 273 -16.84 -2.80 -0.40
N ARG A 274 -16.84 -3.18 0.88
CA ARG A 274 -16.53 -4.56 1.31
C ARG A 274 -17.57 -5.56 0.84
N TRP A 275 -18.85 -5.18 0.86
CA TRP A 275 -19.95 -6.01 0.40
C TRP A 275 -19.87 -6.24 -1.11
N VAL A 276 -19.62 -5.20 -1.90
CA VAL A 276 -19.40 -5.30 -3.35
C VAL A 276 -18.16 -6.15 -3.67
N ALA A 277 -17.03 -5.91 -2.98
CA ALA A 277 -15.81 -6.70 -3.18
C ALA A 277 -16.00 -8.21 -2.91
N ARG A 278 -16.99 -8.57 -2.07
CA ARG A 278 -17.36 -9.97 -1.78
C ARG A 278 -18.40 -10.54 -2.74
N ARG A 279 -18.70 -9.84 -3.83
CA ARG A 279 -19.72 -10.19 -4.84
C ARG A 279 -21.15 -10.15 -4.28
N CYS A 280 -21.44 -9.14 -3.46
CA CYS A 280 -22.79 -8.79 -3.00
C CYS A 280 -23.59 -9.95 -2.39
N PRO A 281 -23.08 -10.63 -1.34
CA PRO A 281 -23.80 -11.73 -0.71
C PRO A 281 -25.14 -11.28 -0.12
N ASN A 282 -26.22 -11.99 -0.44
CA ASN A 282 -27.57 -11.72 0.09
C ASN A 282 -27.84 -12.34 1.46
N GLY A 283 -26.97 -13.27 1.90
CA GLY A 283 -27.08 -13.93 3.20
C GLY A 283 -28.00 -15.13 3.26
N GLU A 284 -28.68 -15.52 2.18
CA GLU A 284 -29.64 -16.64 2.23
C GLU A 284 -28.99 -18.01 2.12
N SER A 285 -27.79 -18.07 1.54
CA SER A 285 -27.10 -19.35 1.33
C SER A 285 -26.94 -20.13 2.65
N ALA A 286 -27.11 -21.44 2.60
CA ALA A 286 -26.90 -22.30 3.77
C ALA A 286 -25.49 -22.14 4.39
N ARG A 287 -24.50 -21.72 3.60
CA ARG A 287 -23.13 -21.45 4.07
C ARG A 287 -22.98 -20.14 4.86
N SER A 288 -23.94 -19.23 4.74
CA SER A 288 -23.96 -17.94 5.43
C SER A 288 -24.42 -18.07 6.89
N TRP A 289 -25.13 -19.15 7.20
CA TRP A 289 -25.70 -19.44 8.51
C TRP A 289 -25.01 -20.66 9.11
N ILE A 290 -24.59 -20.54 10.37
CA ILE A 290 -23.90 -21.61 11.09
C ILE A 290 -24.67 -21.90 12.37
N SER A 291 -24.66 -23.16 12.83
CA SER A 291 -25.28 -23.49 14.11
C SER A 291 -24.56 -22.78 15.25
N LEU A 292 -25.25 -22.55 16.38
CA LEU A 292 -24.61 -21.99 17.57
C LEU A 292 -23.35 -22.76 17.99
N GLN A 293 -23.39 -24.10 17.92
CA GLN A 293 -22.23 -24.92 18.22
C GLN A 293 -21.05 -24.61 17.30
N THR A 294 -21.29 -24.53 15.99
CA THR A 294 -20.25 -24.19 15.00
C THR A 294 -19.70 -22.78 15.23
N ALA A 295 -20.56 -21.83 15.64
CA ALA A 295 -20.14 -20.47 15.97
C ALA A 295 -19.26 -20.44 17.22
N CYS A 296 -19.60 -21.20 18.27
CA CYS A 296 -18.76 -21.38 19.45
C CYS A 296 -17.38 -21.93 19.06
N ASP A 297 -17.32 -22.97 18.23
CA ASP A 297 -16.07 -23.62 17.86
C ASP A 297 -15.19 -22.76 16.93
N SER A 298 -15.81 -22.07 15.97
CA SER A 298 -15.10 -21.30 14.94
C SER A 298 -14.63 -19.93 15.42
N TYR A 299 -15.42 -19.28 16.28
CA TYR A 299 -15.18 -17.91 16.74
C TYR A 299 -14.85 -17.82 18.23
N TYR A 300 -14.79 -18.96 18.93
CA TYR A 300 -14.49 -19.08 20.37
C TYR A 300 -15.42 -18.27 21.27
N PHE A 301 -16.69 -18.14 20.90
CA PHE A 301 -17.72 -17.69 21.82
C PHE A 301 -18.14 -18.83 22.75
N THR A 302 -18.64 -18.50 23.93
CA THR A 302 -19.48 -19.40 24.72
C THR A 302 -20.93 -19.32 24.24
N GLN A 303 -21.69 -20.38 24.48
CA GLN A 303 -23.11 -20.39 24.14
C GLN A 303 -23.89 -19.30 24.89
N ARG A 304 -23.50 -19.00 26.15
CA ARG A 304 -24.06 -17.90 26.95
C ARG A 304 -23.79 -16.53 26.32
N GLU A 305 -22.58 -16.28 25.83
CA GLU A 305 -22.26 -15.03 25.13
C GLU A 305 -23.07 -14.87 23.84
N LEU A 306 -23.16 -15.92 23.01
CA LEU A 306 -23.95 -15.87 21.78
C LEU A 306 -25.43 -15.58 22.08
N ARG A 307 -26.03 -16.27 23.06
CA ARG A 307 -27.41 -16.00 23.49
C ARG A 307 -27.58 -14.57 24.01
N GLY A 308 -26.64 -14.07 24.82
CA GLY A 308 -26.66 -12.68 25.26
C GLY A 308 -26.60 -11.66 24.11
N PHE A 309 -25.87 -11.95 23.02
CA PHE A 309 -25.85 -11.08 21.83
C PHE A 309 -27.14 -11.17 21.01
N ILE A 310 -27.79 -12.32 21.01
CA ILE A 310 -29.11 -12.53 20.40
C ILE A 310 -30.15 -11.71 21.17
N ASP A 311 -30.20 -11.87 22.49
CA ASP A 311 -31.15 -11.18 23.37
C ASP A 311 -30.97 -9.64 23.30
N ALA A 312 -29.72 -9.18 23.15
CA ALA A 312 -29.38 -7.76 22.97
C ALA A 312 -29.62 -7.24 21.53
N GLY A 313 -30.15 -8.06 20.61
CA GLY A 313 -30.39 -7.68 19.22
C GLY A 313 -29.12 -7.43 18.38
N LYS A 314 -27.94 -7.81 18.88
CA LYS A 314 -26.65 -7.63 18.19
C LYS A 314 -26.35 -8.74 17.20
N LEU A 315 -27.02 -9.88 17.32
CA LEU A 315 -26.87 -11.05 16.46
C LEU A 315 -28.25 -11.51 15.99
N LYS A 316 -28.46 -11.61 14.67
CA LYS A 316 -29.70 -12.18 14.14
C LYS A 316 -29.71 -13.70 14.35
N THR A 317 -30.91 -14.27 14.43
CA THR A 317 -31.10 -15.71 14.55
C THR A 317 -32.16 -16.20 13.60
N LYS A 318 -32.07 -17.47 13.24
CA LYS A 318 -33.17 -18.21 12.63
C LYS A 318 -33.17 -19.64 13.16
N VAL A 319 -34.36 -20.24 13.23
CA VAL A 319 -34.52 -21.63 13.60
C VAL A 319 -34.78 -22.43 12.33
N GLY A 320 -34.04 -23.52 12.14
CA GLY A 320 -34.31 -24.42 11.01
C GLY A 320 -35.68 -25.09 11.18
N THR A 321 -36.43 -25.21 10.08
CA THR A 321 -37.82 -25.66 10.10
C THR A 321 -38.03 -27.08 9.57
N SER A 322 -37.03 -27.66 8.88
CA SER A 322 -37.16 -28.95 8.19
C SER A 322 -35.92 -29.84 8.30
N GLY A 323 -36.14 -31.17 8.21
CA GLY A 323 -35.08 -32.19 8.21
C GLY A 323 -34.19 -32.18 9.45
N ALA A 324 -32.90 -32.51 9.28
CA ALA A 324 -31.88 -32.47 10.34
C ALA A 324 -31.61 -31.05 10.89
N ALA A 325 -32.14 -30.01 10.24
CA ALA A 325 -32.05 -28.62 10.70
C ALA A 325 -33.22 -28.22 11.61
N LYS A 326 -34.27 -29.05 11.74
CA LYS A 326 -35.48 -28.73 12.51
C LYS A 326 -35.15 -28.49 13.98
N GLY A 327 -35.48 -27.30 14.49
CA GLY A 327 -35.24 -26.91 15.89
C GLY A 327 -33.82 -26.47 16.21
N VAL A 328 -32.90 -26.45 15.23
CA VAL A 328 -31.53 -25.95 15.43
C VAL A 328 -31.49 -24.44 15.23
N GLU A 329 -30.90 -23.73 16.19
CA GLU A 329 -30.65 -22.29 16.10
C GLU A 329 -29.41 -21.99 15.26
N TYR A 330 -29.60 -21.13 14.26
CA TYR A 330 -28.56 -20.66 13.36
C TYR A 330 -28.32 -19.17 13.50
N VAL A 331 -27.06 -18.78 13.34
CA VAL A 331 -26.60 -17.40 13.42
C VAL A 331 -25.79 -17.02 12.18
N PRO A 332 -25.81 -15.76 11.74
CA PRO A 332 -25.02 -15.32 10.60
C PRO A 332 -23.52 -15.42 10.92
N ARG A 333 -22.81 -16.18 10.08
CA ARG A 333 -21.35 -16.36 10.19
C ARG A 333 -20.61 -15.02 10.16
N GLN A 334 -21.09 -14.08 9.35
CA GLN A 334 -20.46 -12.77 9.20
C GLN A 334 -20.61 -11.91 10.45
N GLN A 335 -21.79 -11.87 11.06
CA GLN A 335 -21.99 -11.10 12.29
C GLN A 335 -21.15 -11.66 13.44
N CYS A 336 -21.02 -12.99 13.53
CA CYS A 336 -20.09 -13.62 14.47
C CYS A 336 -18.64 -13.15 14.27
N ALA A 337 -18.19 -13.08 13.00
CA ALA A 337 -16.85 -12.60 12.67
C ALA A 337 -16.65 -11.13 13.05
N GLN A 338 -17.60 -10.26 12.72
CA GLN A 338 -17.55 -8.83 13.03
C GLN A 338 -17.57 -8.56 14.54
N LEU A 339 -18.47 -9.22 15.28
CA LEU A 339 -18.53 -9.13 16.74
C LEU A 339 -17.20 -9.56 17.37
N ARG A 340 -16.61 -10.65 16.85
CA ARG A 340 -15.34 -11.15 17.35
C ARG A 340 -14.17 -10.22 17.05
N GLU A 341 -14.18 -9.56 15.91
CA GLU A 341 -13.19 -8.55 15.54
C GLU A 341 -13.31 -7.29 16.43
N GLN A 342 -14.53 -6.87 16.76
CA GLN A 342 -14.78 -5.72 17.63
C GLN A 342 -14.44 -5.98 19.11
N ILE A 343 -14.81 -7.15 19.61
CA ILE A 343 -14.57 -7.53 21.02
C ILE A 343 -13.09 -7.86 21.22
N GLY A 344 -12.49 -8.62 20.29
CA GLY A 344 -11.14 -9.18 20.40
C GLY A 344 -10.97 -10.17 21.56
N PHE A 345 -9.73 -10.57 21.82
CA PHE A 345 -9.35 -11.41 22.96
C PHE A 345 -8.34 -10.69 23.85
N THR A 346 -8.42 -10.90 25.17
CA THR A 346 -7.28 -10.64 26.06
C THR A 346 -6.24 -11.76 25.93
N GLU A 347 -5.02 -11.54 26.43
CA GLU A 347 -3.97 -12.56 26.43
C GLU A 347 -4.41 -13.81 27.20
N GLU A 348 -5.04 -13.63 28.36
CA GLU A 348 -5.53 -14.72 29.21
C GLU A 348 -6.64 -15.51 28.51
N GLN A 349 -7.57 -14.82 27.85
CA GLN A 349 -8.64 -15.46 27.09
C GLN A 349 -8.08 -16.25 25.92
N ALA A 350 -7.16 -15.67 25.15
CA ALA A 350 -6.54 -16.34 24.01
C ALA A 350 -5.74 -17.58 24.45
N ALA A 351 -4.93 -17.46 25.49
CA ALA A 351 -4.14 -18.58 26.04
C ALA A 351 -5.04 -19.71 26.57
N ARG A 352 -6.08 -19.36 27.36
CA ARG A 352 -7.06 -20.33 27.90
C ARG A 352 -7.78 -21.08 26.78
N ARG A 353 -8.22 -20.39 25.72
CA ARG A 353 -8.90 -21.02 24.58
C ARG A 353 -8.00 -21.96 23.78
N LEU A 354 -6.70 -21.72 23.80
CA LEU A 354 -5.70 -22.58 23.16
C LEU A 354 -5.15 -23.66 24.11
N GLY A 355 -5.60 -23.69 25.38
CA GLY A 355 -5.13 -24.67 26.37
C GLY A 355 -3.65 -24.51 26.75
N ILE A 356 -3.11 -23.28 26.69
CA ILE A 356 -1.69 -23.00 27.01
C ILE A 356 -1.56 -21.90 28.07
N THR A 357 -0.38 -21.80 28.67
CA THR A 357 -0.03 -20.70 29.59
C THR A 357 0.13 -19.38 28.82
N VAL A 358 -0.09 -18.25 29.51
CA VAL A 358 0.06 -16.90 28.93
C VAL A 358 1.50 -16.67 28.45
N GLU A 359 2.49 -17.12 29.21
CA GLU A 359 3.91 -17.02 28.84
C GLU A 359 4.19 -17.75 27.52
N ARG A 360 3.68 -18.98 27.39
CA ARG A 360 3.82 -19.77 26.17
C ARG A 360 3.09 -19.12 25.00
N PHE A 361 1.92 -18.53 25.24
CA PHE A 361 1.20 -17.75 24.23
C PHE A 361 2.03 -16.56 23.74
N ARG A 362 2.63 -15.77 24.64
CA ARG A 362 3.49 -14.62 24.28
C ARG A 362 4.65 -15.03 23.38
N HIS A 363 5.34 -16.12 23.72
CA HIS A 363 6.42 -16.65 22.88
C HIS A 363 5.91 -17.10 21.49
N LEU A 364 4.72 -17.71 21.40
CA LEU A 364 4.17 -18.15 20.12
C LEU A 364 3.62 -16.99 19.25
N VAL A 365 3.27 -15.86 19.87
CA VAL A 365 2.86 -14.63 19.17
C VAL A 365 4.07 -13.88 18.62
N GLU A 366 5.26 -14.09 19.18
CA GLU A 366 6.51 -13.49 18.71
C GLU A 366 6.73 -13.83 17.22
N GLY A 367 6.81 -12.80 16.37
CA GLY A 367 6.90 -12.95 14.91
C GLY A 367 5.57 -13.22 14.19
N VAL A 368 4.41 -13.09 14.83
CA VAL A 368 3.15 -12.82 14.13
C VAL A 368 3.03 -11.29 13.98
N ASP A 369 2.69 -10.79 12.79
CA ASP A 369 2.52 -9.35 12.49
C ASP A 369 1.29 -8.73 13.19
N TRP A 370 1.21 -8.89 14.51
CA TRP A 370 0.22 -8.25 15.35
C TRP A 370 0.87 -7.02 15.99
N ARG A 371 0.48 -5.85 15.50
CA ARG A 371 0.79 -4.58 16.17
C ARG A 371 0.05 -4.62 17.50
N LYS A 372 0.78 -4.51 18.63
CA LYS A 372 0.28 -4.53 20.02
C LYS A 372 -0.86 -3.54 20.26
N ALA A 373 -2.04 -3.84 19.73
CA ALA A 373 -3.29 -3.21 20.08
C ALA A 373 -3.77 -3.84 21.40
N GLU A 374 -4.62 -3.15 22.15
CA GLU A 374 -5.12 -3.62 23.44
C GLU A 374 -5.86 -4.98 23.36
N LYS A 375 -6.28 -5.38 22.16
CA LYS A 375 -7.07 -6.59 21.89
C LYS A 375 -6.45 -7.44 20.78
N ILE A 376 -6.42 -8.75 21.00
CA ILE A 376 -5.89 -9.73 20.04
C ILE A 376 -7.02 -10.14 19.07
N PRO A 377 -6.81 -10.05 17.74
CA PRO A 377 -7.82 -10.47 16.77
C PRO A 377 -7.84 -12.00 16.61
N LEU A 378 -8.98 -12.55 16.19
CA LEU A 378 -9.17 -13.99 15.95
C LEU A 378 -8.13 -14.58 15.00
N VAL A 379 -7.72 -13.83 13.97
CA VAL A 379 -6.72 -14.27 12.99
C VAL A 379 -5.38 -14.57 13.66
N THR A 380 -4.98 -13.77 14.66
CA THR A 380 -3.75 -14.00 15.44
C THR A 380 -3.89 -15.25 16.29
N VAL A 381 -5.01 -15.44 16.99
CA VAL A 381 -5.26 -16.66 17.80
C VAL A 381 -5.26 -17.91 16.92
N GLN A 382 -5.89 -17.87 15.74
CA GLN A 382 -5.87 -18.97 14.78
C GLN A 382 -4.47 -19.22 14.21
N ALA A 383 -3.66 -18.18 14.01
CA ALA A 383 -2.26 -18.33 13.60
C ALA A 383 -1.43 -19.04 14.69
N VAL A 384 -1.63 -18.67 15.96
CA VAL A 384 -0.97 -19.33 17.10
C VAL A 384 -1.42 -20.79 17.22
N ARG A 385 -2.72 -21.09 17.06
CA ARG A 385 -3.22 -22.48 17.02
C ARG A 385 -2.50 -23.30 15.95
N LYS A 386 -2.39 -22.76 14.72
CA LYS A 386 -1.66 -23.43 13.64
C LYS A 386 -0.18 -23.61 13.96
N ARG A 387 0.45 -22.66 14.67
CA ARG A 387 1.84 -22.80 15.16
C ARG A 387 1.96 -23.94 16.16
N LEU A 388 1.02 -24.05 17.10
CA LEU A 388 0.94 -25.14 18.07
C LEU A 388 0.84 -26.50 17.36
N GLU A 389 -0.12 -26.64 16.44
CA GLU A 389 -0.35 -27.85 15.64
C GLU A 389 0.90 -28.21 14.81
N SER A 390 1.62 -27.22 14.25
CA SER A 390 2.87 -27.48 13.50
C SER A 390 4.06 -27.90 14.37
N ARG A 391 4.09 -27.48 15.64
CA ARG A 391 5.13 -27.90 16.59
C ARG A 391 4.85 -29.29 17.16
N GLN A 392 3.58 -29.67 17.28
CA GLN A 392 3.13 -30.99 17.73
C GLN A 392 3.10 -32.04 16.61
N GLY A 393 3.10 -31.61 15.33
CA GLY A 393 3.21 -32.54 14.21
C GLY A 393 4.61 -33.16 14.09
N TYR A 394 4.65 -34.37 13.52
CA TYR A 394 5.83 -35.22 13.43
C TYR A 394 6.70 -34.83 12.24
N THR A 395 8.00 -34.77 12.39
CA THR A 395 8.92 -34.80 11.25
C THR A 395 8.82 -36.15 10.51
N ILE A 396 9.43 -36.27 9.33
CA ILE A 396 9.47 -37.57 8.62
C ILE A 396 10.17 -38.63 9.47
N GLU A 397 11.22 -38.22 10.20
CA GLU A 397 11.98 -39.07 11.11
C GLU A 397 11.12 -39.51 12.30
N GLU A 398 10.47 -38.56 12.98
CA GLU A 398 9.57 -38.85 14.11
C GLU A 398 8.37 -39.70 13.68
N ALA A 399 7.84 -39.48 12.47
CA ALA A 399 6.76 -40.30 11.92
C ALA A 399 7.22 -41.73 11.62
N ALA A 400 8.44 -41.90 11.10
CA ALA A 400 9.03 -43.21 10.85
C ALA A 400 9.19 -43.98 12.17
N VAL A 401 9.72 -43.32 13.21
CA VAL A 401 9.83 -43.89 14.56
C VAL A 401 8.46 -44.25 15.13
N ALA A 402 7.49 -43.35 15.04
CA ALA A 402 6.13 -43.56 15.57
C ALA A 402 5.36 -44.70 14.87
N LEU A 403 5.74 -45.04 13.64
CA LEU A 403 5.14 -46.13 12.84
C LEU A 403 5.96 -47.42 12.89
N GLY A 404 7.14 -47.42 13.52
CA GLY A 404 8.07 -48.55 13.49
C GLY A 404 8.56 -48.88 12.08
N ARG A 405 8.69 -47.87 11.20
CA ARG A 405 9.12 -48.00 9.80
C ARG A 405 10.38 -47.18 9.55
N THR A 406 10.98 -47.33 8.35
CA THR A 406 12.12 -46.51 7.93
C THR A 406 11.63 -45.17 7.35
N GLU A 407 12.48 -44.14 7.42
CA GLU A 407 12.18 -42.86 6.75
C GLU A 407 11.95 -43.01 5.24
N GLY A 408 12.66 -43.95 4.60
CA GLY A 408 12.50 -44.26 3.18
C GLY A 408 11.09 -44.73 2.87
N TRP A 409 10.51 -45.59 3.72
CA TRP A 409 9.13 -46.05 3.57
C TRP A 409 8.13 -44.89 3.68
N VAL A 410 8.32 -43.97 4.64
CA VAL A 410 7.46 -42.79 4.80
C VAL A 410 7.55 -41.87 3.57
N LYS A 411 8.76 -41.63 3.04
CA LYS A 411 8.99 -40.85 1.80
C LYS A 411 8.29 -41.48 0.61
N GLU A 412 8.39 -42.80 0.46
CA GLU A 412 7.72 -43.54 -0.61
C GLU A 412 6.18 -43.43 -0.53
N GLN A 413 5.59 -43.49 0.68
CA GLN A 413 4.15 -43.29 0.84
C GLN A 413 3.70 -41.85 0.54
N ILE A 414 4.56 -40.86 0.78
CA ILE A 414 4.31 -39.47 0.38
C ILE A 414 4.30 -39.36 -1.16
N GLU A 415 5.27 -39.96 -1.84
CA GLU A 415 5.37 -39.97 -3.30
C GLU A 415 4.19 -40.71 -3.96
N ARG A 416 3.74 -41.80 -3.36
CA ARG A 416 2.54 -42.56 -3.78
C ARG A 416 1.23 -41.82 -3.49
N GLY A 417 1.26 -40.68 -2.80
CA GLY A 417 0.08 -39.87 -2.48
C GLY A 417 -0.78 -40.40 -1.34
N ALA A 418 -0.31 -41.42 -0.59
CA ALA A 418 -1.03 -42.00 0.54
C ALA A 418 -1.15 -41.02 1.72
N THR A 419 -0.19 -40.10 1.84
CA THR A 419 -0.22 -39.00 2.80
C THR A 419 0.38 -37.74 2.20
N ARG A 420 0.12 -36.58 2.83
CA ARG A 420 0.71 -35.30 2.42
C ARG A 420 1.50 -34.68 3.56
N VAL A 421 2.61 -34.05 3.20
CA VAL A 421 3.40 -33.25 4.13
C VAL A 421 2.93 -31.80 4.17
N SER A 422 2.88 -31.23 5.36
CA SER A 422 2.60 -29.81 5.58
C SER A 422 3.90 -29.03 5.80
N ARG A 423 3.91 -27.76 5.42
CA ARG A 423 5.02 -26.84 5.70
C ARG A 423 4.58 -25.76 6.65
N ALA A 424 5.40 -25.49 7.66
CA ALA A 424 5.15 -24.39 8.57
C ALA A 424 5.31 -23.05 7.83
N LYS A 425 4.34 -22.14 7.93
CA LYS A 425 4.43 -20.82 7.27
C LYS A 425 5.52 -19.92 7.87
N TRP A 426 5.85 -20.12 9.15
CA TRP A 426 6.83 -19.35 9.91
C TRP A 426 8.26 -19.91 9.80
N ASP A 427 8.40 -21.18 9.42
CA ASP A 427 9.66 -21.81 9.07
C ASP A 427 9.43 -22.70 7.85
N ARG A 428 9.78 -22.17 6.67
CA ARG A 428 9.58 -22.86 5.40
C ARG A 428 10.42 -24.14 5.28
N ARG A 429 11.43 -24.32 6.14
CA ARG A 429 12.30 -25.51 6.16
C ARG A 429 11.70 -26.65 6.97
N ARG A 430 10.82 -26.36 7.95
CA ARG A 430 10.14 -27.39 8.74
C ARG A 430 9.01 -28.04 7.95
N ILE A 431 9.25 -29.29 7.54
CA ILE A 431 8.26 -30.20 6.96
C ILE A 431 7.75 -31.11 8.07
N TYR A 432 6.43 -31.28 8.15
CA TYR A 432 5.81 -32.12 9.18
C TYR A 432 4.57 -32.84 8.67
N ILE A 433 4.26 -33.95 9.32
CA ILE A 433 3.08 -34.79 9.13
C ILE A 433 2.16 -34.53 10.32
N THR A 434 0.94 -34.07 10.06
CA THR A 434 -0.06 -33.87 11.11
C THR A 434 -0.56 -35.21 11.64
N GLU A 435 -1.02 -35.28 12.88
CA GLU A 435 -1.58 -36.51 13.48
C GLU A 435 -2.59 -37.26 12.58
N PRO A 436 -3.58 -36.61 11.92
CA PRO A 436 -4.50 -37.34 11.03
C PRO A 436 -3.82 -37.97 9.81
N MET A 437 -2.71 -37.38 9.35
CA MET A 437 -1.92 -37.88 8.23
C MET A 437 -0.97 -39.00 8.68
N LEU A 438 -0.55 -38.99 9.94
CA LEU A 438 0.19 -40.09 10.56
C LEU A 438 -0.74 -41.30 10.75
N GLN A 439 -1.98 -41.09 11.19
CA GLN A 439 -2.97 -42.16 11.33
C GLN A 439 -3.26 -42.84 9.99
N ARG A 440 -3.36 -42.09 8.88
CA ARG A 440 -3.46 -42.68 7.53
C ARG A 440 -2.25 -43.52 7.16
N LEU A 441 -1.04 -43.08 7.51
CA LEU A 441 0.17 -43.89 7.29
C LEU A 441 0.14 -45.17 8.13
N ARG A 442 -0.42 -45.13 9.36
CA ARG A 442 -0.61 -46.31 10.19
C ARG A 442 -1.55 -47.31 9.52
N GLU A 443 -2.70 -46.85 9.01
CA GLU A 443 -3.64 -47.67 8.25
C GLU A 443 -3.01 -48.32 7.01
N VAL A 444 -2.18 -47.56 6.27
CA VAL A 444 -1.45 -48.06 5.08
C VAL A 444 -0.36 -49.07 5.48
N SER A 445 0.27 -48.88 6.64
CA SER A 445 1.29 -49.80 7.17
C SER A 445 0.73 -51.16 7.59
N GLU A 446 -0.57 -51.24 7.87
CA GLU A 446 -1.27 -52.44 8.34
C GLU A 446 -1.89 -53.27 7.19
N GLN A 447 -1.88 -52.78 5.94
CA GLN A 447 -2.40 -53.52 4.79
C GLN A 447 -1.35 -54.48 4.19
N PRO A 448 -1.69 -55.76 3.92
CA PRO A 448 -0.77 -56.72 3.31
C PRO A 448 -0.45 -56.36 1.85
N ILE A 449 0.83 -56.48 1.49
CA ILE A 449 1.36 -56.16 0.16
C ILE A 449 1.09 -57.35 -0.78
N GLU A 450 -0.08 -57.40 -1.42
CA GLU A 450 -0.26 -58.18 -2.66
C GLU A 450 -0.16 -57.23 -3.86
N VAL A 451 0.97 -57.30 -4.57
CA VAL A 451 1.19 -56.54 -5.80
C VAL A 451 1.08 -57.49 -6.98
N GLU A 452 -0.12 -57.59 -7.54
CA GLU A 452 -0.27 -58.00 -8.93
C GLU A 452 0.42 -56.93 -9.80
N LYS A 453 1.58 -57.26 -10.38
CA LYS A 453 2.22 -56.42 -11.39
C LYS A 453 1.56 -56.71 -12.73
N LEU A 454 0.97 -55.70 -13.37
CA LEU A 454 0.59 -55.81 -14.78
C LEU A 454 1.85 -56.03 -15.61
N GLY A 455 1.79 -56.96 -16.57
CA GLY A 455 2.90 -57.27 -17.46
C GLY A 455 3.27 -56.08 -18.38
N PRO A 456 4.43 -56.15 -19.08
CA PRO A 456 4.96 -55.06 -19.91
C PRO A 456 4.06 -54.66 -21.11
N GLU A 457 3.02 -55.44 -21.38
CA GLU A 457 2.04 -55.20 -22.45
C GLU A 457 0.97 -54.16 -22.07
N TRP A 458 0.91 -53.75 -20.80
CA TRP A 458 -0.04 -52.77 -20.29
C TRP A 458 0.62 -51.41 -20.13
N LEU A 459 0.27 -50.48 -21.00
CA LEU A 459 0.82 -49.13 -21.04
C LEU A 459 -0.05 -48.16 -20.25
N THR A 460 0.57 -47.28 -19.47
CA THR A 460 -0.13 -46.13 -18.88
C THR A 460 -0.61 -45.17 -19.97
N LEU A 461 -1.52 -44.25 -19.64
CA LEU A 461 -2.02 -43.22 -20.59
C LEU A 461 -0.87 -42.46 -21.29
N SER A 462 0.22 -42.15 -20.57
CA SER A 462 1.37 -41.44 -21.15
C SER A 462 2.19 -42.32 -22.09
N GLU A 463 2.45 -43.56 -21.71
CA GLU A 463 3.19 -44.52 -22.53
C GLU A 463 2.41 -44.90 -23.80
N ALA A 464 1.10 -45.10 -23.68
CA ALA A 464 0.23 -45.38 -24.81
C ALA A 464 0.14 -44.19 -25.80
N ALA A 465 0.17 -42.94 -25.31
CA ALA A 465 0.18 -41.76 -26.16
C ALA A 465 1.50 -41.63 -26.93
N LEU A 466 2.62 -41.94 -26.28
CA LEU A 466 3.94 -42.01 -26.92
C LEU A 466 4.01 -43.14 -27.95
N GLU A 467 3.54 -44.32 -27.59
CA GLU A 467 3.50 -45.50 -28.47
C GLU A 467 2.71 -45.23 -29.77
N ALA A 468 1.59 -44.50 -29.67
CA ALA A 468 0.75 -44.12 -30.81
C ALA A 468 1.20 -42.83 -31.54
N ALA A 469 2.20 -42.11 -30.99
CA ALA A 469 2.63 -40.76 -31.40
C ALA A 469 1.49 -39.72 -31.45
N VAL A 470 0.55 -39.77 -30.49
CA VAL A 470 -0.58 -38.82 -30.40
C VAL A 470 -0.55 -38.03 -29.09
N SER A 471 -1.32 -36.94 -29.02
CA SER A 471 -1.47 -36.19 -27.76
C SER A 471 -2.22 -37.01 -26.71
N LEU A 472 -1.95 -36.75 -25.42
CA LEU A 472 -2.70 -37.31 -24.29
C LEU A 472 -4.22 -37.07 -24.42
N ALA A 473 -4.61 -35.90 -24.94
CA ALA A 473 -6.02 -35.56 -25.16
C ALA A 473 -6.67 -36.43 -26.25
N THR A 474 -5.93 -36.76 -27.30
CA THR A 474 -6.38 -37.67 -28.38
C THR A 474 -6.59 -39.07 -27.84
N LEU A 475 -5.60 -39.60 -27.09
CA LEU A 475 -5.68 -40.93 -26.51
C LEU A 475 -6.80 -41.04 -25.46
N ASN A 476 -6.97 -40.02 -24.61
CA ASN A 476 -8.05 -39.97 -23.64
C ASN A 476 -9.42 -39.92 -24.34
N ASN A 477 -9.54 -39.18 -25.45
CA ASN A 477 -10.76 -39.18 -26.27
C ASN A 477 -11.07 -40.55 -26.86
N TRP A 478 -10.07 -41.34 -27.29
CA TRP A 478 -10.33 -42.72 -27.73
C TRP A 478 -10.89 -43.59 -26.60
N GLY A 479 -10.37 -43.41 -25.37
CA GLY A 479 -10.90 -44.11 -24.19
C GLY A 479 -12.29 -43.64 -23.77
N VAL A 480 -12.63 -42.36 -23.91
CA VAL A 480 -13.97 -41.81 -23.57
C VAL A 480 -15.03 -42.20 -24.60
N LYS A 481 -14.64 -42.44 -25.85
CA LYS A 481 -15.53 -42.85 -26.94
C LYS A 481 -15.66 -44.36 -27.09
N ASP A 482 -15.13 -45.14 -26.14
CA ASP A 482 -15.04 -46.61 -26.20
C ASP A 482 -14.37 -47.15 -27.47
N GLU A 483 -13.53 -46.33 -28.13
CA GLU A 483 -12.76 -46.72 -29.32
C GLU A 483 -11.47 -47.47 -28.96
N LEU A 484 -11.06 -47.38 -27.68
CA LEU A 484 -9.89 -48.05 -27.13
C LEU A 484 -10.20 -48.56 -25.72
N ALA A 485 -10.28 -49.89 -25.58
CA ALA A 485 -10.53 -50.54 -24.29
C ALA A 485 -9.37 -50.27 -23.32
N TYR A 486 -9.71 -50.04 -22.06
CA TYR A 486 -8.74 -49.85 -20.98
C TYR A 486 -9.07 -50.74 -19.79
N ARG A 487 -8.05 -51.08 -19.02
CA ARG A 487 -8.18 -51.71 -17.71
C ARG A 487 -7.83 -50.68 -16.65
N GLU A 488 -8.68 -50.51 -15.65
CA GLU A 488 -8.36 -49.67 -14.50
C GLU A 488 -7.56 -50.49 -13.48
N HIS A 489 -6.37 -50.00 -13.13
CA HIS A 489 -5.53 -50.61 -12.12
C HIS A 489 -4.96 -49.49 -11.24
N LYS A 490 -5.25 -49.56 -9.94
CA LYS A 490 -4.87 -48.53 -8.94
C LYS A 490 -5.36 -47.11 -9.30
N GLY A 491 -6.58 -46.99 -9.83
CA GLY A 491 -7.18 -45.70 -10.21
C GLY A 491 -6.56 -45.05 -11.45
N VAL A 492 -5.70 -45.78 -12.18
CA VAL A 492 -5.07 -45.34 -13.42
C VAL A 492 -5.50 -46.25 -14.56
N ARG A 493 -5.87 -45.64 -15.69
CA ARG A 493 -6.23 -46.36 -16.91
C ARG A 493 -4.97 -46.89 -17.61
N HIS A 494 -4.96 -48.19 -17.87
CA HIS A 494 -3.92 -48.88 -18.63
C HIS A 494 -4.50 -49.41 -19.93
N TYR A 495 -3.72 -49.34 -21.00
CA TYR A 495 -4.11 -49.72 -22.35
C TYR A 495 -3.19 -50.83 -22.84
N HIS A 496 -3.78 -51.86 -23.46
CA HIS A 496 -2.98 -52.94 -24.04
C HIS A 496 -2.20 -52.42 -25.26
N ARG A 497 -0.89 -52.66 -25.31
CA ARG A 497 0.01 -52.15 -26.35
C ARG A 497 -0.49 -52.46 -27.77
N GLU A 498 -0.94 -53.68 -28.02
CA GLU A 498 -1.46 -54.07 -29.35
C GLU A 498 -2.75 -53.33 -29.72
N ALA A 499 -3.65 -53.09 -28.76
CA ALA A 499 -4.88 -52.35 -29.01
C ALA A 499 -4.58 -50.88 -29.35
N VAL A 500 -3.60 -50.29 -28.66
CA VAL A 500 -3.09 -48.94 -28.96
C VAL A 500 -2.53 -48.88 -30.38
N ARG A 501 -1.68 -49.84 -30.77
CA ARG A 501 -1.12 -49.91 -32.13
C ARG A 501 -2.21 -50.09 -33.19
N ALA A 502 -3.18 -50.97 -32.97
CA ALA A 502 -4.30 -51.19 -33.88
C ALA A 502 -5.14 -49.93 -34.08
N ARG A 503 -5.41 -49.16 -33.02
CA ARG A 503 -6.12 -47.88 -33.12
C ARG A 503 -5.27 -46.80 -33.79
N ALA A 504 -3.97 -46.77 -33.52
CA ALA A 504 -3.03 -45.85 -34.14
C ALA A 504 -2.98 -46.03 -35.67
N ARG A 505 -2.96 -47.27 -36.19
CA ARG A 505 -3.01 -47.53 -37.65
C ARG A 505 -4.18 -46.81 -38.31
N LYS A 506 -5.39 -46.99 -37.77
CA LYS A 506 -6.61 -46.32 -38.27
C LYS A 506 -6.56 -44.80 -38.16
N TYR A 507 -5.90 -44.26 -37.13
CA TYR A 507 -5.78 -42.82 -36.95
C TYR A 507 -4.84 -42.18 -37.99
N TRP A 508 -3.74 -42.87 -38.30
CA TRP A 508 -2.71 -42.38 -39.22
C TRP A 508 -3.05 -42.58 -40.70
N GLU A 509 -4.09 -43.34 -41.04
CA GLU A 509 -4.67 -43.37 -42.39
C GLU A 509 -5.21 -41.99 -42.83
N ASN A 510 -5.74 -41.20 -41.90
CA ASN A 510 -6.29 -39.87 -42.15
C ASN A 510 -5.84 -38.87 -41.05
N PRO A 511 -4.58 -38.41 -41.07
CA PRO A 511 -4.07 -37.55 -40.03
C PRO A 511 -4.75 -36.18 -40.08
N ARG A 512 -5.28 -35.72 -38.94
CA ARG A 512 -5.93 -34.40 -38.83
C ARG A 512 -4.98 -33.22 -39.05
N LEU A 513 -3.66 -33.45 -38.97
CA LEU A 513 -2.63 -32.44 -39.12
C LEU A 513 -1.62 -32.92 -40.17
N HIS A 514 -1.51 -32.17 -41.27
CA HIS A 514 -0.62 -32.52 -42.40
C HIS A 514 0.89 -32.56 -42.06
N ARG A 515 1.31 -32.04 -40.90
CA ARG A 515 2.72 -32.06 -40.42
C ARG A 515 2.98 -33.09 -39.32
N ALA A 516 2.01 -33.90 -38.93
CA ALA A 516 2.18 -34.90 -37.88
C ALA A 516 2.89 -36.15 -38.44
N ILE A 517 3.85 -36.68 -37.69
CA ILE A 517 4.70 -37.81 -38.10
C ILE A 517 4.22 -39.08 -37.39
N PRO A 518 3.92 -40.18 -38.12
CA PRO A 518 3.51 -41.45 -37.50
C PRO A 518 4.66 -42.06 -36.67
N PRO A 519 4.35 -42.95 -35.70
CA PRO A 519 5.38 -43.56 -34.85
C PRO A 519 6.33 -44.45 -35.68
N ALA A 520 7.58 -44.59 -35.23
CA ALA A 520 8.65 -45.30 -35.96
C ALA A 520 8.26 -46.73 -36.36
N TRP A 521 7.64 -47.49 -35.45
CA TRP A 521 7.19 -48.86 -35.74
C TRP A 521 6.17 -48.93 -36.90
N LEU A 522 5.33 -47.90 -37.07
CA LEU A 522 4.35 -47.84 -38.16
C LEU A 522 5.00 -47.43 -39.49
N GLN A 523 6.03 -46.59 -39.44
CA GLN A 523 6.84 -46.24 -40.62
C GLN A 523 7.64 -47.43 -41.13
N ASP A 524 8.17 -48.25 -40.22
CA ASP A 524 8.91 -49.45 -40.57
C ASP A 524 7.97 -50.53 -41.16
N GLU A 525 6.75 -50.69 -40.63
CA GLU A 525 5.69 -51.53 -41.22
C GLU A 525 5.34 -51.11 -42.65
N THR A 526 5.25 -49.80 -42.93
CA THR A 526 4.91 -49.27 -44.27
C THR A 526 6.07 -49.27 -45.25
N ARG A 527 7.33 -49.40 -44.79
CA ARG A 527 8.50 -49.60 -45.66
C ARG A 527 8.73 -51.06 -46.05
N GLN A 528 8.19 -51.98 -45.27
CA GLN A 528 8.32 -53.43 -45.47
C GLN A 528 7.13 -54.05 -46.22
N ALA A 529 6.00 -53.34 -46.27
CA ALA A 529 4.83 -53.65 -47.10
C ALA A 529 4.95 -52.97 -48.47
#